data_AF-A0AAE7I1W1-F1
#
_entry.id   AF-A0AAE7I1W1-F1
#
_cell.length_a   1.000
_cell.length_b   1.000
_cell.length_c   1.000
_cell.angle_alpha   90.00
_cell.angle_beta   90.00
_cell.angle_gamma   90.00
#
_symmetry.space_group_name_H-M   'P 1'
#
loop_
_entity.id
_entity.type
_entity.pdbx_description
1 polymer ?
#
loop_
_entity_poly.entity_id
_entity_poly.type
_entity_poly.pdbx_seq_one_letter_code
_entity_poly.pdbx_strand_id
1 'polypeptide(L)'
;MTPQQAAEILASGVPTSEAKLIQYVAAKAFLSVAKSSDLGLSPANQKYVDILSPEAKQHILYGDSPTQGGHLYPGNPGKTVFPQSWSADKVVHTVGDIATSPDTKWFAQTGTGGTYTNAGRPARWVAWEEREGVRVRVVYEPASGKIVTAFPDNNPTPPALKPIKK
;
A
#
# COMPACT_ATOMS: atom_id res chain seq x y z
N MET A 1 -24.72 12.57 12.33
CA MET A 1 -24.92 13.21 11.01
C MET A 1 -25.00 12.08 9.99
N THR A 2 -25.96 12.13 9.07
CA THR A 2 -26.03 11.16 7.96
C THR A 2 -25.13 11.61 6.80
N PRO A 3 -24.71 10.70 5.89
CA PRO A 3 -23.94 11.08 4.70
C PRO A 3 -24.65 12.14 3.84
N GLN A 4 -25.98 12.07 3.74
CA GLN A 4 -26.81 13.03 3.01
C GLN A 4 -26.73 14.43 3.64
N GLN A 5 -26.86 14.51 4.96
CA GLN A 5 -26.74 15.78 5.70
C GLN A 5 -25.34 16.37 5.58
N ALA A 6 -24.30 15.53 5.63
CA ALA A 6 -22.92 15.99 5.44
C ALA A 6 -22.70 16.55 4.03
N ALA A 7 -23.23 15.88 3.00
CA ALA A 7 -23.10 16.31 1.61
C ALA A 7 -23.83 17.63 1.35
N GLU A 8 -25.01 17.82 1.94
CA GLU A 8 -25.78 19.07 1.87
C GLU A 8 -25.02 20.24 2.50
N ILE A 9 -24.38 20.04 3.65
CA ILE A 9 -23.53 21.04 4.29
C ILE A 9 -22.35 21.42 3.39
N LEU A 10 -21.70 20.46 2.72
CA LEU A 10 -20.59 20.77 1.81
C LEU A 10 -21.05 21.46 0.53
N ALA A 11 -22.21 21.06 -0.02
CA ALA A 11 -22.79 21.65 -1.22
C ALA A 11 -23.19 23.12 -1.02
N SER A 12 -23.41 23.55 0.22
CA SER A 12 -23.71 24.95 0.56
C SER A 12 -22.50 25.91 0.42
N GLY A 13 -21.31 25.39 0.11
CA GLY A 13 -20.08 26.18 -0.03
C GLY A 13 -19.35 26.43 1.30
N VAL A 14 -18.19 27.11 1.25
CA VAL A 14 -17.41 27.41 2.45
C VAL A 14 -18.10 28.54 3.24
N PRO A 15 -18.52 28.31 4.49
CA PRO A 15 -19.25 29.31 5.25
C PRO A 15 -18.31 30.41 5.77
N THR A 16 -18.83 31.64 5.84
CA THR A 16 -18.13 32.83 6.37
C THR A 16 -18.36 33.06 7.87
N SER A 17 -19.23 32.25 8.50
CA SER A 17 -19.52 32.31 9.94
C SER A 17 -18.80 31.20 10.69
N GLU A 18 -18.15 31.54 11.80
CA GLU A 18 -17.38 30.60 12.63
C GLU A 18 -18.22 29.40 13.11
N ALA A 19 -19.47 29.62 13.52
CA ALA A 19 -20.34 28.54 13.98
C ALA A 19 -20.67 27.52 12.88
N LYS A 20 -20.83 28.00 11.63
CA LYS A 20 -21.04 27.13 10.46
C LYS A 20 -19.74 26.51 9.96
N LEU A 21 -18.61 27.16 10.19
CA LEU A 21 -17.29 26.63 9.84
C LEU A 21 -16.99 25.34 10.61
N ILE A 22 -17.31 25.28 11.90
CA ILE A 22 -17.15 24.06 12.70
C ILE A 22 -18.00 22.91 12.14
N GLN A 23 -19.25 23.18 11.77
CA GLN A 23 -20.14 22.18 11.16
C GLN A 23 -19.64 21.73 9.78
N TYR A 24 -19.12 22.65 8.98
CA TYR A 24 -18.54 22.36 7.68
C TYR A 24 -17.28 21.49 7.77
N VAL A 25 -16.40 21.79 8.75
CA VAL A 25 -15.22 20.96 9.05
C VAL A 25 -15.63 19.56 9.54
N ALA A 26 -16.62 19.48 10.44
CA ALA A 26 -17.16 18.21 10.91
C ALA A 26 -17.79 17.39 9.77
N ALA A 27 -18.52 18.02 8.85
CA ALA A 27 -19.09 17.36 7.67
C ALA A 27 -18.02 16.82 6.72
N LYS A 28 -16.91 17.57 6.50
CA LYS A 28 -15.76 17.08 5.70
C LYS A 28 -15.13 15.84 6.33
N ALA A 29 -14.85 15.89 7.64
CA ALA A 29 -14.25 14.77 8.36
C ALA A 29 -15.18 13.54 8.37
N PHE A 30 -16.48 13.75 8.55
CA PHE A 30 -17.46 12.67 8.52
C PHE A 30 -17.54 12.01 7.14
N LEU A 31 -17.58 12.80 6.05
CA LEU A 31 -17.59 12.27 4.69
C LEU A 31 -16.30 11.56 4.29
N SER A 32 -15.14 12.01 4.77
CA SER A 32 -13.88 11.30 4.52
C SER A 32 -13.89 9.94 5.20
N VAL A 33 -14.34 9.85 6.46
CA VAL A 33 -14.47 8.58 7.17
C VAL A 33 -15.53 7.68 6.52
N ALA A 34 -16.70 8.24 6.19
CA ALA A 34 -17.78 7.48 5.56
C ALA A 34 -17.40 6.91 4.19
N LYS A 35 -16.71 7.68 3.33
CA LYS A 35 -16.16 7.19 2.05
C LYS A 35 -15.11 6.11 2.26
N SER A 36 -14.34 6.20 3.34
CA SER A 36 -13.34 5.18 3.69
C SER A 36 -14.01 3.86 4.07
N SER A 37 -15.16 3.90 4.74
CA SER A 37 -15.96 2.71 5.08
C SER A 37 -16.82 2.18 3.92
N ASP A 38 -17.31 3.04 3.03
CA ASP A 38 -18.10 2.65 1.83
C ASP A 38 -17.27 1.95 0.75
N LEU A 39 -15.93 2.01 0.85
CA LEU A 39 -15.02 1.18 0.04
C LEU A 39 -15.07 -0.31 0.44
N GLY A 40 -15.97 -0.73 1.34
CA GLY A 40 -16.16 -2.13 1.73
C GLY A 40 -14.98 -2.74 2.49
N LEU A 41 -14.11 -1.89 3.04
CA LEU A 41 -12.90 -2.35 3.72
C LEU A 41 -13.25 -2.77 5.15
N SER A 42 -13.22 -4.08 5.39
CA SER A 42 -13.24 -4.65 6.74
C SER A 42 -12.10 -4.05 7.60
N PRO A 43 -12.19 -4.07 8.94
CA PRO A 43 -11.11 -3.58 9.81
C PRO A 43 -9.75 -4.25 9.53
N ALA A 44 -9.77 -5.51 9.08
CA ALA A 44 -8.58 -6.21 8.61
C ALA A 44 -8.04 -5.61 7.30
N ASN A 45 -8.91 -5.26 6.35
CA ASN A 45 -8.55 -4.54 5.13
C ASN A 45 -8.09 -3.12 5.40
N GLN A 46 -8.59 -2.44 6.43
CA GLN A 46 -8.05 -1.13 6.85
C GLN A 46 -6.60 -1.24 7.31
N LYS A 47 -6.26 -2.26 8.11
CA LYS A 47 -4.87 -2.55 8.50
C LYS A 47 -3.97 -2.85 7.28
N TYR A 48 -4.49 -3.57 6.27
CA TYR A 48 -3.77 -3.80 5.02
C TYR A 48 -3.60 -2.51 4.20
N VAL A 49 -4.60 -1.63 4.20
CA VAL A 49 -4.59 -0.31 3.53
C VAL A 49 -3.68 0.70 4.24
N ASP A 50 -3.49 0.58 5.56
CA ASP A 50 -2.53 1.41 6.29
C ASP A 50 -1.08 1.10 5.86
N ILE A 51 -0.77 -0.18 5.57
CA ILE A 51 0.57 -0.62 5.17
C ILE A 51 0.80 -0.50 3.65
N LEU A 52 -0.23 -0.79 2.84
CA LEU A 52 -0.27 -0.46 1.41
C LEU A 52 -1.04 0.84 1.22
N SER A 53 -0.34 1.96 1.37
CA SER A 53 -0.92 3.27 1.13
C SER A 53 -1.59 3.36 -0.26
N PRO A 54 -2.56 4.27 -0.47
CA PRO A 54 -3.21 4.43 -1.76
C PRO A 54 -2.23 4.59 -2.93
N GLU A 55 -1.10 5.27 -2.70
CA GLU A 55 -0.03 5.43 -3.67
C GLU A 55 0.69 4.11 -3.96
N ALA A 56 1.00 3.30 -2.93
CA ALA A 56 1.59 1.98 -3.12
C ALA A 56 0.63 1.04 -3.87
N LYS A 57 -0.67 1.08 -3.56
CA LYS A 57 -1.69 0.32 -4.27
C LYS A 57 -1.77 0.72 -5.74
N GLN A 58 -1.78 2.02 -6.02
CA GLN A 58 -1.76 2.55 -7.39
C GLN A 58 -0.49 2.08 -8.13
N HIS A 59 0.68 2.30 -7.54
CA HIS A 59 1.97 1.92 -8.10
C HIS A 59 2.03 0.42 -8.43
N ILE A 60 1.66 -0.44 -7.48
CA ILE A 60 1.72 -1.90 -7.63
C ILE A 60 0.73 -2.37 -8.69
N LEU A 61 -0.54 -1.94 -8.62
CA LEU A 61 -1.59 -2.50 -9.47
C LEU A 61 -1.55 -1.91 -10.88
N TYR A 62 -1.54 -0.60 -10.98
CA TYR A 62 -1.81 0.13 -12.23
C TYR A 62 -0.62 0.94 -12.73
N GLY A 63 0.34 1.19 -11.85
CA GLY A 63 1.52 1.98 -12.16
C GLY A 63 1.29 3.48 -12.06
N ASP A 64 2.41 4.20 -11.98
CA ASP A 64 2.44 5.66 -11.98
C ASP A 64 2.67 6.20 -13.41
N SER A 65 3.23 5.37 -14.28
CA SER A 65 3.43 5.63 -15.70
C SER A 65 3.58 4.30 -16.46
N PRO A 66 3.59 4.29 -17.81
CA PRO A 66 3.75 3.06 -18.59
C PRO A 66 5.04 2.26 -18.30
N THR A 67 6.03 2.87 -17.64
CA THR A 67 7.31 2.26 -17.31
C THR A 67 7.53 2.08 -15.80
N GLN A 68 6.59 2.54 -14.96
CA GLN A 68 6.71 2.55 -13.50
C GLN A 68 5.53 1.82 -12.86
N GLY A 69 5.80 0.69 -12.21
CA GLY A 69 4.78 -0.15 -11.60
C GLY A 69 3.86 -0.82 -12.63
N GLY A 70 2.62 -1.11 -12.24
CA GLY A 70 1.59 -1.69 -13.11
C GLY A 70 1.75 -3.20 -13.30
N HIS A 71 1.64 -3.94 -12.20
CA HIS A 71 1.86 -5.39 -12.15
C HIS A 71 0.57 -6.20 -12.15
N LEU A 72 -0.62 -5.59 -12.01
CA LEU A 72 -1.88 -6.31 -12.19
C LEU A 72 -2.08 -6.61 -13.69
N TYR A 73 -2.41 -7.85 -14.04
CA TYR A 73 -2.70 -8.24 -15.43
C TYR A 73 -3.75 -7.31 -16.08
N PRO A 74 -3.56 -6.85 -17.34
CA PRO A 74 -2.50 -7.23 -18.29
C PRO A 74 -1.13 -6.55 -18.04
N GLY A 75 -1.08 -5.60 -17.12
CA GLY A 75 0.13 -4.91 -16.66
C GLY A 75 0.78 -4.00 -17.70
N ASN A 76 1.82 -3.32 -17.26
CA ASN A 76 2.63 -2.46 -18.11
C ASN A 76 3.62 -3.28 -18.97
N PRO A 77 3.91 -2.85 -20.21
CA PRO A 77 4.85 -3.55 -21.09
C PRO A 77 6.22 -3.81 -20.44
N GLY A 78 6.72 -5.04 -20.58
CA GLY A 78 8.04 -5.44 -20.08
C GLY A 78 8.14 -5.63 -18.55
N LYS A 79 7.02 -5.54 -17.82
CA LYS A 79 6.95 -5.90 -16.40
C LYS A 79 6.56 -7.36 -16.22
N THR A 80 6.94 -7.94 -15.10
CA THR A 80 6.30 -9.17 -14.60
C THR A 80 4.92 -8.81 -14.05
N VAL A 81 3.93 -9.67 -14.32
CA VAL A 81 2.53 -9.40 -13.97
C VAL A 81 1.97 -10.53 -13.13
N PHE A 82 1.12 -10.18 -12.17
CA PHE A 82 0.36 -11.16 -11.39
C PHE A 82 -0.53 -12.00 -12.31
N PRO A 83 -0.89 -13.23 -11.92
CA PRO A 83 -1.74 -14.07 -12.74
C PRO A 83 -3.05 -13.37 -13.12
N GLN A 84 -3.53 -13.63 -14.34
CA GLN A 84 -4.81 -13.07 -14.82
C GLN A 84 -6.00 -13.45 -13.92
N SER A 85 -5.91 -14.56 -13.18
CA SER A 85 -6.95 -14.99 -12.23
C SER A 85 -6.97 -14.18 -10.92
N TRP A 86 -5.93 -13.40 -10.62
CA TRP A 86 -5.86 -12.61 -9.39
C TRP A 86 -6.56 -11.27 -9.57
N SER A 87 -7.51 -10.98 -8.69
CA SER A 87 -8.12 -9.65 -8.60
C SER A 87 -7.17 -8.64 -7.94
N ALA A 88 -7.44 -7.35 -8.13
CA ALA A 88 -6.74 -6.27 -7.43
C ALA A 88 -6.72 -6.47 -5.90
N ASP A 89 -7.84 -6.88 -5.32
CA ASP A 89 -7.94 -7.12 -3.88
C ASP A 89 -7.13 -8.35 -3.45
N LYS A 90 -7.09 -9.40 -4.27
CA LYS A 90 -6.23 -10.56 -4.01
C LYS A 90 -4.76 -10.16 -3.99
N VAL A 91 -4.31 -9.35 -4.95
CA VAL A 91 -2.93 -8.84 -4.97
C VAL A 91 -2.63 -8.03 -3.71
N VAL A 92 -3.48 -7.05 -3.36
CA VAL A 92 -3.30 -6.21 -2.17
C VAL A 92 -3.24 -7.05 -0.89
N HIS A 93 -4.14 -8.02 -0.76
CA HIS A 93 -4.19 -8.91 0.39
C HIS A 93 -2.91 -9.77 0.49
N THR A 94 -2.46 -10.36 -0.61
CA THR A 94 -1.23 -11.15 -0.67
C THR A 94 0.00 -10.33 -0.25
N VAL A 95 0.12 -9.09 -0.73
CA VAL A 95 1.25 -8.22 -0.37
C VAL A 95 1.18 -7.84 1.10
N GLY A 96 -0.02 -7.53 1.62
CA GLY A 96 -0.24 -7.24 3.02
C GLY A 96 0.08 -8.41 3.95
N ASP A 97 -0.30 -9.63 3.56
CA ASP A 97 0.03 -10.87 4.29
C ASP A 97 1.56 -11.07 4.39
N ILE A 98 2.28 -10.95 3.27
CA ILE A 98 3.75 -11.03 3.26
C ILE A 98 4.37 -9.93 4.12
N ALA A 99 3.86 -8.70 4.04
CA ALA A 99 4.36 -7.57 4.80
C ALA A 99 4.24 -7.77 6.32
N THR A 100 3.14 -8.39 6.75
CA THR A 100 2.75 -8.51 8.16
C THR A 100 3.08 -9.85 8.80
N SER A 101 3.39 -10.87 7.99
CA SER A 101 3.70 -12.19 8.50
C SER A 101 4.97 -12.17 9.39
N PRO A 102 4.92 -12.84 10.55
CA PRO A 102 6.10 -13.01 11.41
C PRO A 102 7.17 -13.88 10.76
N ASP A 103 6.78 -14.77 9.85
CA ASP A 103 7.67 -15.74 9.22
C ASP A 103 8.39 -15.20 7.97
N THR A 104 7.96 -14.04 7.47
CA THR A 104 8.56 -13.41 6.29
C THR A 104 10.05 -13.14 6.52
N LYS A 105 10.87 -13.72 5.66
CA LYS A 105 12.33 -13.54 5.69
C LYS A 105 12.72 -12.29 4.92
N TRP A 106 13.04 -11.24 5.66
CA TRP A 106 13.48 -9.97 5.11
C TRP A 106 14.99 -9.95 4.90
N PHE A 107 15.41 -9.23 3.86
CA PHE A 107 16.81 -8.98 3.53
C PHE A 107 17.07 -7.49 3.34
N ALA A 108 18.26 -7.02 3.69
CA ALA A 108 18.65 -5.63 3.44
C ALA A 108 18.81 -5.39 1.93
N GLN A 109 17.90 -4.61 1.32
CA GLN A 109 18.03 -4.17 -0.07
C GLN A 109 18.93 -2.94 -0.17
N THR A 110 18.80 -2.02 0.78
CA THR A 110 19.68 -0.86 0.93
C THR A 110 20.17 -0.75 2.37
N GLY A 111 21.37 -0.18 2.55
CA GLY A 111 21.98 -0.04 3.87
C GLY A 111 22.43 -1.39 4.47
N THR A 112 22.43 -1.44 5.80
CA THR A 112 22.92 -2.60 6.59
C THR A 112 21.81 -3.35 7.32
N GLY A 113 20.55 -3.04 6.99
CA GLY A 113 19.37 -3.69 7.58
C GLY A 113 18.71 -2.96 8.74
N GLY A 114 19.22 -1.80 9.14
CA GLY A 114 18.51 -0.91 10.06
C GLY A 114 17.35 -0.16 9.40
N THR A 115 16.74 0.76 10.15
CA THR A 115 15.63 1.62 9.70
C THR A 115 16.09 2.68 8.68
N TYR A 116 17.31 3.17 8.84
CA TYR A 116 17.95 4.15 7.96
C TYR A 116 19.31 3.64 7.47
N THR A 117 19.72 4.13 6.31
CA THR A 117 21.09 3.96 5.78
C THR A 117 22.07 4.88 6.51
N ASN A 118 23.38 4.64 6.37
CA ASN A 118 24.41 5.53 6.92
C ASN A 118 24.32 6.98 6.39
N ALA A 119 23.68 7.19 5.24
CA ALA A 119 23.44 8.51 4.66
C ALA A 119 22.15 9.18 5.19
N GLY A 120 21.50 8.64 6.22
CA GLY A 120 20.26 9.17 6.80
C GLY A 120 19.00 8.96 5.95
N ARG A 121 19.11 8.27 4.81
CA ARG A 121 17.95 7.92 3.97
C ARG A 121 17.22 6.70 4.53
N PRO A 122 15.88 6.61 4.42
CA PRO A 122 15.15 5.38 4.74
C PRO A 122 15.77 4.16 4.07
N ALA A 123 16.00 3.11 4.87
CA ALA A 123 16.47 1.84 4.34
C ALA A 123 15.31 1.08 3.69
N ARG A 124 15.63 0.13 2.80
CA ARG A 124 14.65 -0.76 2.19
C ARG A 124 15.00 -2.19 2.51
N TRP A 125 13.99 -2.92 2.94
CA TRP A 125 14.03 -4.36 3.12
C TRP A 125 13.29 -5.01 1.97
N VAL A 126 13.74 -6.20 1.57
CA VAL A 126 13.13 -6.97 0.50
C VAL A 126 12.90 -8.41 0.96
N ALA A 127 11.76 -8.97 0.57
CA ALA A 127 11.44 -10.38 0.78
C ALA A 127 10.99 -11.01 -0.54
N TRP A 128 11.13 -12.33 -0.64
CA TRP A 128 10.55 -13.14 -1.70
C TRP A 128 9.79 -14.27 -1.05
N GLU A 129 8.47 -14.23 -1.14
CA GLU A 129 7.58 -15.19 -0.49
C GLU A 129 6.67 -15.82 -1.53
N GLU A 130 6.37 -17.10 -1.37
CA GLU A 130 5.45 -17.81 -2.27
C GLU A 130 4.05 -17.82 -1.67
N ARG A 131 3.05 -17.51 -2.52
CA ARG A 131 1.63 -17.62 -2.20
C ARG A 131 0.91 -18.18 -3.42
N GLU A 132 0.21 -19.30 -3.24
CA GLU A 132 -0.54 -19.98 -4.31
C GLU A 132 0.30 -20.23 -5.58
N GLY A 133 1.56 -20.65 -5.40
CA GLY A 133 2.48 -20.93 -6.52
C GLY A 133 3.04 -19.69 -7.22
N VAL A 134 2.74 -18.48 -6.73
CA VAL A 134 3.33 -17.23 -7.23
C VAL A 134 4.37 -16.75 -6.23
N ARG A 135 5.63 -16.65 -6.67
CA ARG A 135 6.69 -16.03 -5.87
C ARG A 135 6.64 -14.52 -6.02
N VAL A 136 6.32 -13.83 -4.93
CA VAL A 136 6.12 -12.39 -4.89
C VAL A 136 7.31 -11.74 -4.19
N ARG A 137 7.94 -10.79 -4.87
CA ARG A 137 8.92 -9.90 -4.28
C ARG A 137 8.21 -8.71 -3.66
N VAL A 138 8.52 -8.40 -2.42
CA VAL A 138 7.96 -7.26 -1.68
C VAL A 138 9.09 -6.38 -1.16
N VAL A 139 9.00 -5.07 -1.38
CA VAL A 139 9.93 -4.09 -0.85
C VAL A 139 9.24 -3.23 0.21
N TYR A 140 9.79 -3.24 1.41
CA TYR A 140 9.28 -2.56 2.59
C TYR A 140 10.26 -1.50 3.08
N GLU A 141 9.75 -0.35 3.51
CA GLU A 141 10.52 0.73 4.10
C GLU A 141 10.21 0.83 5.61
N PRO A 142 11.09 0.30 6.48
CA PRO A 142 10.86 0.30 7.93
C PRO A 142 10.70 1.69 8.56
N ALA A 143 11.32 2.72 7.99
CA ALA A 143 11.24 4.08 8.55
C ALA A 143 9.83 4.67 8.49
N SER A 144 9.09 4.35 7.44
CA SER A 144 7.72 4.83 7.22
C SER A 144 6.66 3.77 7.52
N GLY A 145 7.05 2.51 7.66
CA GLY A 145 6.13 1.40 7.83
C GLY A 145 5.39 1.01 6.55
N LYS A 146 5.90 1.42 5.37
CA LYS A 146 5.17 1.34 4.10
C LYS A 146 5.78 0.33 3.14
N ILE A 147 4.92 -0.24 2.30
CA ILE A 147 5.34 -0.98 1.12
C ILE A 147 5.67 -0.01 0.00
N VAL A 148 6.87 -0.15 -0.55
CA VAL A 148 7.36 0.67 -1.68
C VAL A 148 6.86 0.09 -3.01
N THR A 149 6.95 -1.24 -3.17
CA THR A 149 6.51 -1.95 -4.37
C THR A 149 6.39 -3.45 -4.10
N ALA A 150 5.65 -4.16 -4.93
CA ALA A 150 5.56 -5.60 -4.93
C ALA A 150 5.18 -6.13 -6.31
N PHE A 151 5.76 -7.26 -6.72
CA PHE A 151 5.51 -7.87 -8.03
C PHE A 151 5.96 -9.33 -8.08
N PRO A 152 5.44 -10.15 -9.01
CA PRO A 152 5.94 -11.50 -9.22
C PRO A 152 7.38 -11.52 -9.68
N ASP A 153 8.24 -12.29 -9.01
CA ASP A 153 9.66 -12.38 -9.31
C ASP A 153 10.13 -13.83 -9.14
N ASN A 154 10.28 -14.52 -10.28
CA ASN A 154 10.75 -15.91 -10.32
C ASN A 154 12.28 -16.01 -10.30
N ASN A 155 13.01 -14.89 -10.34
CA ASN A 155 14.47 -14.93 -10.31
C ASN A 155 14.96 -15.36 -8.92
N PRO A 156 16.04 -16.15 -8.83
CA PRO A 156 16.58 -16.60 -7.54
C PRO A 156 16.92 -15.40 -6.64
N THR A 157 16.68 -15.54 -5.33
CA THR A 157 17.06 -14.50 -4.36
C THR A 157 18.57 -14.26 -4.47
N PRO A 158 19.03 -13.01 -4.63
CA PRO A 158 20.46 -12.75 -4.74
C PRO A 158 21.21 -13.21 -3.48
N PRO A 159 22.28 -14.02 -3.60
CA PRO A 159 22.92 -14.67 -2.45
C PRO A 159 23.69 -13.71 -1.55
N ALA A 160 24.04 -12.52 -2.06
CA ALA A 160 24.80 -11.51 -1.32
C ALA A 160 23.94 -10.69 -0.33
N LEU A 161 22.62 -10.85 -0.35
CA LEU A 161 21.74 -10.06 0.52
C LEU A 161 21.83 -10.53 1.97
N LYS A 162 21.99 -9.57 2.88
CA LYS A 162 22.10 -9.85 4.31
C LYS A 162 20.69 -10.06 4.89
N PRO A 163 20.43 -11.19 5.56
CA PRO A 163 19.14 -11.40 6.23
C PRO A 163 18.97 -10.39 7.38
N ILE A 164 17.75 -9.89 7.55
CA ILE A 164 17.33 -9.07 8.68
C ILE A 164 16.89 -9.99 9.80
N LYS A 165 17.47 -9.81 10.98
CA LYS A 165 16.97 -10.44 12.21
C LYS A 165 15.90 -9.51 12.78
N LYS A 166 14.63 -9.94 12.73
CA LYS A 166 13.55 -9.31 13.50
C LYS A 166 13.73 -9.59 14.99
#